data_AF-A0A2V2AH30-F1
#
_entry.id   AF-A0A2V2AH30-F1
#
_cell.length_a   1.000
_cell.length_b   1.000
_cell.length_c   1.000
_cell.angle_alpha   90.00
_cell.angle_beta   90.00
_cell.angle_gamma   90.00
#
_symmetry.space_group_name_H-M   'P 1'
#
loop_
_entity.id
_entity.type
_entity.pdbx_description
1 polymer ?
#
loop_
_entity_poly.entity_id
_entity_poly.type
_entity_poly.pdbx_seq_one_letter_code
_entity_poly.pdbx_strand_id
1 'polypeptide(L)'
;MSWEFVSCWIEHHPGLASWVQAFGSIGAIIAAGYFPIAHEKVREKRDRRNILRTLSYLADPLEKIMQQLSQALLETDYQNRWLASDGSRQLSVLGKALTEIPASMVVAFEVTLLTDLKFACECAIEADQYLKVSNPGAIRQLPENIDHYNACRNCIERLQLVKNTLSGLIEANQ
;
A
#
# COMPACT_ATOMS: atom_id res chain seq x y z
N MET A 1 49.30 -12.96 -14.44
CA MET A 1 49.95 -14.05 -13.69
C MET A 1 49.64 -15.34 -14.42
N SER A 2 50.65 -16.02 -14.96
CA SER A 2 50.48 -17.24 -15.75
C SER A 2 50.12 -18.42 -14.83
N TRP A 3 49.27 -19.33 -15.32
CA TRP A 3 48.87 -20.54 -14.59
C TRP A 3 50.10 -21.33 -14.13
N GLU A 4 51.15 -21.40 -14.95
CA GLU A 4 52.38 -22.13 -14.63
C GLU A 4 53.08 -21.67 -13.33
N PHE A 5 52.91 -20.41 -12.94
CA PHE A 5 53.46 -19.89 -11.68
C PHE A 5 52.65 -20.36 -10.47
N VAL A 6 51.33 -20.52 -10.63
CA VAL A 6 50.42 -21.00 -9.59
C VAL A 6 50.62 -22.51 -9.36
N SER A 7 50.81 -23.28 -10.43
CA SER A 7 51.05 -24.73 -10.32
C SER A 7 52.40 -25.04 -9.66
N CYS A 8 53.47 -24.33 -10.03
CA CYS A 8 54.82 -24.54 -9.46
C CYS A 8 54.88 -24.17 -7.96
N TRP A 9 54.10 -23.18 -7.53
CA TRP A 9 53.99 -22.78 -6.13
C TRP A 9 53.19 -23.77 -5.27
N ILE A 10 52.14 -24.39 -5.83
CA ILE A 10 51.33 -25.41 -5.16
C ILE A 10 52.14 -26.69 -4.89
N GLU A 11 53.02 -27.09 -5.81
CA GLU A 11 53.89 -28.27 -5.66
C GLU A 11 54.93 -28.13 -4.54
N HIS A 12 55.44 -26.92 -4.28
CA HIS A 12 56.42 -26.67 -3.22
C HIS A 12 55.81 -26.45 -1.83
N HIS A 13 54.51 -26.17 -1.73
CA HIS A 13 53.82 -25.87 -0.47
C HIS A 13 52.47 -26.61 -0.32
N PRO A 14 52.47 -27.96 -0.26
CA PRO A 14 51.23 -28.75 -0.21
C PRO A 14 50.35 -28.43 1.01
N GLY A 15 50.96 -28.05 2.14
CA GLY A 15 50.22 -27.61 3.33
C GLY A 15 49.46 -26.30 3.14
N LEU A 16 49.99 -25.36 2.35
CA LEU A 16 49.41 -24.03 2.14
C LEU A 16 48.24 -24.06 1.16
N ALA A 17 48.31 -24.94 0.14
CA ALA A 17 47.20 -25.19 -0.78
C ALA A 17 45.97 -25.79 -0.05
N SER A 18 46.18 -26.77 0.84
CA SER A 18 45.09 -27.36 1.64
C SER A 18 44.42 -26.35 2.57
N TRP A 19 45.21 -25.39 3.10
CA TRP A 19 44.74 -24.32 3.96
C TRP A 19 43.88 -23.32 3.19
N VAL A 20 44.33 -22.84 2.03
CA VAL A 20 43.54 -21.93 1.18
C VAL A 20 42.23 -22.59 0.73
N GLN A 21 42.26 -23.88 0.41
CA GLN A 21 41.05 -24.63 0.06
C GLN A 21 40.07 -24.72 1.25
N ALA A 22 40.56 -25.04 2.44
CA ALA A 22 39.72 -25.13 3.64
C ALA A 22 39.10 -23.78 4.03
N PHE A 23 39.88 -22.69 4.00
CA PHE A 23 39.38 -21.34 4.27
C PHE A 23 38.45 -20.83 3.17
N GLY A 24 38.72 -21.17 1.91
CA GLY A 24 37.83 -20.89 0.78
C GLY A 24 36.47 -21.58 0.90
N SER A 25 36.45 -22.85 1.33
CA SER A 25 35.21 -23.59 1.58
C SER A 25 34.41 -23.00 2.74
N ILE A 26 35.06 -22.62 3.85
CA ILE A 26 34.39 -21.96 5.00
C ILE A 26 33.83 -20.60 4.58
N GLY A 27 34.61 -19.79 3.86
CA GLY A 27 34.18 -18.50 3.33
C GLY A 27 33.00 -18.63 2.36
N ALA A 28 33.00 -19.65 1.50
CA ALA A 28 31.91 -19.94 0.57
C ALA A 28 30.61 -20.34 1.30
N ILE A 29 30.69 -21.13 2.36
CA ILE A 29 29.51 -21.50 3.18
C ILE A 29 28.94 -20.27 3.89
N ILE A 30 29.81 -19.41 4.46
CA ILE A 30 29.38 -18.17 5.10
C ILE A 30 28.73 -17.22 4.07
N ALA A 31 29.34 -17.05 2.91
CA ALA A 31 28.80 -16.23 1.83
C ALA A 31 27.45 -16.77 1.33
N ALA A 32 27.33 -18.09 1.15
CA ALA A 32 26.09 -18.75 0.74
C ALA A 32 24.97 -18.62 1.80
N GLY A 33 25.31 -18.53 3.09
CA GLY A 33 24.33 -18.26 4.15
C GLY A 33 23.96 -16.78 4.28
N TYR A 34 24.91 -15.86 4.05
CA TYR A 34 24.69 -14.43 4.19
C TYR A 34 23.97 -13.80 2.99
N PHE A 35 24.27 -14.27 1.78
CA PHE A 35 23.72 -13.71 0.55
C PHE A 35 22.18 -13.77 0.47
N PRO A 36 21.51 -14.88 0.82
CA PRO A 36 20.05 -14.95 0.85
C PRO A 36 19.44 -13.94 1.84
N ILE A 37 20.02 -13.81 3.04
CA ILE A 37 19.54 -12.91 4.09
C ILE A 37 19.70 -11.45 3.67
N ALA A 38 20.83 -11.10 3.05
CA ALA A 38 21.07 -9.76 2.53
C ALA A 38 20.10 -9.41 1.39
N HIS A 39 19.86 -10.36 0.47
CA HIS A 39 18.90 -10.18 -0.62
C HIS A 39 17.45 -10.05 -0.13
N GLU A 40 17.07 -10.83 0.89
CA GLU A 40 15.74 -10.80 1.49
C GLU A 40 15.45 -9.44 2.13
N LYS A 41 16.40 -8.88 2.89
CA LYS A 41 16.26 -7.53 3.49
C LYS A 41 16.11 -6.43 2.44
N VAL A 42 16.84 -6.52 1.32
CA VAL A 42 16.74 -5.53 0.24
C VAL A 42 15.41 -5.66 -0.49
N ARG A 43 14.94 -6.89 -0.70
CA ARG A 43 13.64 -7.18 -1.30
C ARG A 43 12.50 -6.67 -0.43
N GLU A 44 12.51 -6.96 0.87
CA GLU A 44 11.52 -6.50 1.84
C GLU A 44 11.39 -4.96 1.82
N LYS A 45 12.52 -4.24 1.85
CA LYS A 45 12.52 -2.77 1.75
C LYS A 45 11.93 -2.26 0.42
N ARG A 46 12.15 -2.98 -0.68
CA ARG A 46 11.58 -2.61 -2.00
C ARG A 46 10.08 -2.85 -2.03
N ASP A 47 9.64 -4.01 -1.56
CA ASP A 47 8.23 -4.40 -1.52
C ASP A 47 7.45 -3.43 -0.63
N ARG A 48 7.99 -3.08 0.54
CA ARG A 48 7.44 -2.06 1.43
C ARG A 48 7.24 -0.70 0.75
N ARG A 49 8.25 -0.20 0.02
CA ARG A 49 8.13 1.07 -0.73
C ARG A 49 7.08 1.01 -1.83
N ASN A 50 6.96 -0.12 -2.51
CA ASN A 50 5.95 -0.29 -3.56
C ASN A 50 4.53 -0.27 -2.97
N ILE A 51 4.34 -0.88 -1.81
CA ILE A 51 3.07 -0.88 -1.09
C ILE A 51 2.71 0.54 -0.64
N LEU A 52 3.62 1.25 0.03
CA LEU A 52 3.37 2.62 0.47
C LEU A 52 2.97 3.54 -0.69
N ARG A 53 3.64 3.42 -1.84
CA ARG A 53 3.28 4.15 -3.06
C ARG A 53 1.90 3.76 -3.59
N THR A 54 1.57 2.47 -3.56
CA THR A 54 0.26 1.97 -3.99
C THR A 54 -0.85 2.50 -3.09
N LEU A 55 -0.66 2.44 -1.77
CA LEU A 55 -1.60 2.99 -0.79
C LEU A 55 -1.78 4.49 -0.99
N SER A 56 -0.70 5.24 -1.19
CA SER A 56 -0.75 6.68 -1.47
C SER A 56 -1.53 6.97 -2.76
N TYR A 57 -1.26 6.20 -3.82
CA TYR A 57 -1.93 6.36 -5.10
C TYR A 57 -3.43 6.05 -5.03
N LEU A 58 -3.85 5.12 -4.16
CA LEU A 58 -5.27 4.79 -3.94
C LEU A 58 -5.97 5.77 -2.99
N ALA A 59 -5.24 6.38 -2.06
CA ALA A 59 -5.80 7.34 -1.11
C ALA A 59 -6.33 8.62 -1.78
N ASP A 60 -5.61 9.14 -2.78
CA ASP A 60 -5.98 10.36 -3.51
C ASP A 60 -7.35 10.27 -4.24
N PRO A 61 -7.60 9.28 -5.12
CA PRO A 61 -8.88 9.17 -5.80
C PRO A 61 -10.00 8.84 -4.80
N LEU A 62 -9.71 8.07 -3.75
CA LEU A 62 -10.69 7.77 -2.71
C LEU A 62 -11.15 9.05 -1.98
N GLU A 63 -10.22 9.91 -1.56
CA GLU A 63 -10.54 11.19 -0.92
C GLU A 63 -11.42 12.05 -1.85
N LYS A 64 -11.05 12.17 -3.12
CA LYS A 64 -11.81 12.96 -4.10
C LYS A 64 -13.24 12.44 -4.27
N ILE A 65 -13.40 11.13 -4.36
CA ILE A 65 -14.71 10.47 -4.47
C ILE A 65 -15.53 10.70 -3.20
N MET A 66 -14.93 10.57 -2.02
CA MET A 66 -15.63 10.85 -0.75
C MET A 66 -16.04 12.32 -0.62
N GLN A 67 -15.23 13.27 -1.08
CA GLN A 67 -15.58 14.69 -1.12
C GLN A 67 -16.78 14.96 -2.05
N GLN A 68 -16.81 14.31 -3.21
CA GLN A 68 -17.94 14.42 -4.14
C GLN A 68 -19.21 13.79 -3.54
N LEU A 69 -19.06 12.65 -2.87
CA LEU A 69 -20.17 11.94 -2.23
C LEU A 69 -20.75 12.74 -1.05
N SER A 70 -19.89 13.36 -0.23
CA SER A 70 -20.35 14.21 0.88
C SER A 70 -21.12 15.44 0.39
N GLN A 71 -20.71 16.04 -0.74
CA GLN A 71 -21.48 17.10 -1.39
C GLN A 71 -22.82 16.60 -1.93
N ALA A 72 -22.84 15.40 -2.53
CA ALA A 72 -24.04 14.75 -3.05
C ALA A 72 -25.08 14.43 -1.95
N LEU A 73 -24.62 14.16 -0.72
CA LEU A 73 -25.50 13.98 0.45
C LEU A 73 -26.17 15.28 0.91
N LEU A 74 -25.54 16.44 0.71
CA LEU A 74 -26.08 17.74 1.16
C LEU A 74 -27.00 18.42 0.13
N GLU A 75 -26.68 18.29 -1.15
CA GLU A 75 -27.28 19.08 -2.22
C GLU A 75 -27.87 18.19 -3.32
N THR A 76 -29.15 18.42 -3.63
CA THR A 76 -29.89 17.65 -4.66
C THR A 76 -29.26 17.76 -6.04
N ASP A 77 -28.68 18.91 -6.39
CA ASP A 77 -27.98 19.07 -7.67
C ASP A 77 -26.74 18.18 -7.77
N TYR A 78 -25.99 18.07 -6.68
CA TYR A 78 -24.83 17.17 -6.59
C TYR A 78 -25.25 15.71 -6.53
N GLN A 79 -26.38 15.39 -5.88
CA GLN A 79 -26.96 14.04 -5.93
C GLN A 79 -27.27 13.63 -7.37
N ASN A 80 -27.96 14.47 -8.13
CA ASN A 80 -28.29 14.18 -9.53
C ASN A 80 -27.03 14.02 -10.39
N ARG A 81 -26.03 14.88 -10.18
CA ARG A 81 -24.73 14.76 -10.85
C ARG A 81 -24.01 13.47 -10.49
N TRP A 82 -24.02 13.09 -9.22
CA TRP A 82 -23.43 11.84 -8.74
C TRP A 82 -24.07 10.62 -9.39
N LEU A 83 -25.41 10.54 -9.35
CA LEU A 83 -26.19 9.45 -9.93
C LEU A 83 -26.03 9.36 -11.46
N ALA A 84 -25.81 10.48 -12.13
CA ALA A 84 -25.52 10.53 -13.56
C ALA A 84 -24.04 10.29 -13.92
N SER A 85 -23.15 10.28 -12.93
CA SER A 85 -21.71 10.13 -13.12
C SER A 85 -21.23 8.69 -12.97
N ASP A 86 -20.00 8.43 -13.41
CA ASP A 86 -19.31 7.16 -13.16
C ASP A 86 -18.76 7.01 -11.72
N GLY A 87 -19.08 7.94 -10.80
CA GLY A 87 -18.52 7.96 -9.44
C GLY A 87 -18.72 6.64 -8.68
N SER A 88 -19.92 6.07 -8.75
CA SER A 88 -20.23 4.76 -8.15
C SER A 88 -19.41 3.62 -8.74
N ARG A 89 -19.19 3.63 -10.07
CA ARG A 89 -18.36 2.62 -10.74
C ARG A 89 -16.90 2.74 -10.31
N GLN A 90 -16.37 3.97 -10.26
CA GLN A 90 -14.99 4.23 -9.82
C GLN A 90 -14.78 3.77 -8.38
N LEU A 91 -15.73 4.05 -7.50
CA LEU A 91 -15.71 3.59 -6.11
C LEU A 91 -15.68 2.06 -6.01
N SER A 92 -16.49 1.35 -6.81
CA SER A 92 -16.46 -0.12 -6.85
C SER A 92 -15.12 -0.67 -7.32
N VAL A 93 -14.49 -0.03 -8.32
CA VAL A 93 -13.15 -0.42 -8.79
C VAL A 93 -12.10 -0.19 -7.70
N LEU A 94 -12.14 0.95 -7.00
CA LEU A 94 -11.23 1.23 -5.88
C LEU A 94 -11.41 0.25 -4.72
N GLY A 95 -12.66 -0.09 -4.37
CA GLY A 95 -12.94 -1.10 -3.34
C GLY A 95 -12.37 -2.47 -3.70
N LYS A 96 -12.48 -2.88 -4.98
CA LYS A 96 -11.84 -4.11 -5.47
C LYS A 96 -10.30 -4.02 -5.37
N ALA A 97 -9.71 -2.93 -5.82
CA ALA A 97 -8.27 -2.73 -5.74
C ALA A 97 -7.75 -2.78 -4.29
N LEU A 98 -8.47 -2.18 -3.32
CA LEU A 98 -8.10 -2.22 -1.91
C LEU A 98 -8.25 -3.61 -1.29
N THR A 99 -9.27 -4.37 -1.68
CA THR A 99 -9.48 -5.73 -1.19
C THR A 99 -8.48 -6.73 -1.76
N GLU A 100 -7.99 -6.50 -2.97
CA GLU A 100 -6.93 -7.29 -3.61
C GLU A 100 -5.55 -7.14 -2.94
N ILE A 101 -5.31 -6.06 -2.19
CA ILE A 101 -4.08 -5.91 -1.40
C ILE A 101 -4.15 -6.87 -0.21
N PRO A 102 -3.34 -7.95 -0.19
CA PRO A 102 -3.38 -8.91 0.90
C PRO A 102 -2.71 -8.32 2.13
N ALA A 103 -3.30 -8.55 3.30
CA ALA A 103 -2.75 -8.08 4.57
C ALA A 103 -1.33 -8.62 4.83
N SER A 104 -0.98 -9.77 4.26
CA SER A 104 0.36 -10.37 4.37
C SER A 104 1.47 -9.57 3.67
N MET A 105 1.12 -8.70 2.72
CA MET A 105 2.11 -7.81 2.10
C MET A 105 2.47 -6.64 3.03
N VAL A 106 1.61 -6.33 3.99
CA VAL A 106 1.62 -5.08 4.74
C VAL A 106 2.06 -5.34 6.18
N VAL A 107 3.01 -4.57 6.71
CA VAL A 107 3.62 -4.87 8.02
C VAL A 107 3.34 -3.77 9.05
N ALA A 108 2.98 -4.18 10.26
CA ALA A 108 2.81 -3.33 11.42
C ALA A 108 1.84 -2.15 11.16
N PHE A 109 2.34 -0.92 11.25
CA PHE A 109 1.55 0.31 11.12
C PHE A 109 0.87 0.45 9.75
N GLU A 110 1.43 -0.15 8.71
CA GLU A 110 0.85 -0.07 7.36
C GLU A 110 -0.48 -0.83 7.28
N VAL A 111 -0.69 -1.83 8.14
CA VAL A 111 -1.95 -2.58 8.23
C VAL A 111 -3.05 -1.64 8.71
N THR A 112 -2.75 -0.76 9.65
CA THR A 112 -3.66 0.29 10.11
C THR A 112 -4.02 1.22 8.96
N LEU A 113 -3.04 1.69 8.18
CA LEU A 113 -3.30 2.55 7.01
C LEU A 113 -4.19 1.87 5.96
N LEU A 114 -3.91 0.60 5.63
CA LEU A 114 -4.75 -0.17 4.72
C LEU A 114 -6.17 -0.36 5.27
N THR A 115 -6.29 -0.59 6.58
CA THR A 115 -7.59 -0.78 7.25
C THR A 115 -8.39 0.52 7.22
N ASP A 116 -7.76 1.66 7.47
CA ASP A 116 -8.40 2.98 7.40
C ASP A 116 -8.86 3.30 5.98
N LEU A 117 -8.07 2.95 4.95
CA LEU A 117 -8.48 3.08 3.54
C LEU A 117 -9.68 2.18 3.20
N LYS A 118 -9.67 0.92 3.66
CA LYS A 118 -10.78 -0.02 3.45
C LYS A 118 -12.05 0.47 4.13
N PHE A 119 -11.95 0.90 5.37
CA PHE A 119 -13.06 1.45 6.14
C PHE A 119 -13.66 2.69 5.45
N ALA A 120 -12.82 3.63 5.01
CA ALA A 120 -13.28 4.81 4.29
C ALA A 120 -13.99 4.44 2.97
N CYS A 121 -13.49 3.43 2.26
CA CYS A 121 -14.14 2.90 1.06
C CYS A 121 -15.49 2.23 1.36
N GLU A 122 -15.60 1.47 2.44
CA GLU A 122 -16.86 0.85 2.88
C GLU A 122 -17.91 1.92 3.23
N CYS A 123 -17.53 2.94 4.02
CA CYS A 123 -18.42 4.07 4.31
C CYS A 123 -18.88 4.80 3.04
N ALA A 124 -18.00 4.97 2.06
CA ALA A 124 -18.37 5.56 0.78
C ALA A 124 -19.35 4.67 -0.01
N ILE A 125 -19.19 3.35 0.04
CA ILE A 125 -20.11 2.40 -0.64
C ILE A 125 -21.48 2.44 0.02
N GLU A 126 -21.54 2.47 1.35
CA GLU A 126 -22.81 2.58 2.10
C GLU A 126 -23.54 3.89 1.75
N ALA A 127 -22.83 5.02 1.72
CA ALA A 127 -23.41 6.30 1.33
C ALA A 127 -23.84 6.33 -0.16
N ASP A 128 -23.10 5.70 -1.08
CA ASP A 128 -23.51 5.55 -2.48
C ASP A 128 -24.80 4.71 -2.61
N GLN A 129 -24.91 3.62 -1.86
CA GLN A 129 -26.12 2.79 -1.82
C GLN A 129 -27.32 3.58 -1.28
N TYR A 130 -27.13 4.34 -0.21
CA TYR A 130 -28.17 5.20 0.35
C TYR A 130 -28.67 6.23 -0.68
N LEU A 131 -27.76 6.91 -1.39
CA LEU A 131 -28.11 7.90 -2.42
C LEU A 131 -28.91 7.30 -3.59
N LYS A 132 -28.67 6.04 -3.94
CA LYS A 132 -29.38 5.34 -5.03
C LYS A 132 -30.81 4.95 -4.66
N VAL A 133 -31.04 4.59 -3.39
CA VAL A 133 -32.36 4.19 -2.90
C VAL A 133 -33.21 5.42 -2.56
N SER A 134 -32.55 6.54 -2.22
CA SER A 134 -33.20 7.78 -1.85
C SER A 134 -33.74 8.55 -3.06
N ASN A 135 -35.00 8.99 -3.00
CA ASN A 135 -35.59 9.84 -4.03
C ASN A 135 -34.83 11.18 -4.14
N PRO A 136 -34.45 11.64 -5.35
CA PRO A 136 -33.82 12.93 -5.54
C PRO A 136 -34.75 14.04 -5.04
N GLY A 137 -34.34 14.74 -3.98
CA GLY A 137 -35.12 15.82 -3.35
C GLY A 137 -35.77 15.49 -2.00
N ALA A 138 -35.84 14.22 -1.60
CA ALA A 138 -36.31 13.83 -0.25
C ALA A 138 -35.19 13.85 0.81
N ILE A 139 -33.93 13.92 0.36
CA ILE A 139 -32.72 13.72 1.18
C ILE A 139 -32.49 14.80 2.26
N ARG A 140 -32.99 16.03 2.07
CA ARG A 140 -32.77 17.12 3.03
C ARG A 140 -33.48 16.95 4.37
N GLN A 141 -34.44 16.04 4.49
CA GLN A 141 -35.34 15.99 5.66
C GLN A 141 -35.13 14.78 6.57
N LEU A 142 -34.19 13.87 6.25
CA LEU A 142 -33.99 12.64 7.01
C LEU A 142 -32.75 12.73 7.91
N PRO A 143 -32.87 12.43 9.22
CA PRO A 143 -31.72 12.40 10.14
C PRO A 143 -30.62 11.42 9.68
N GLU A 144 -30.99 10.32 9.01
CA GLU A 144 -30.06 9.33 8.45
C GLU A 144 -29.07 9.93 7.43
N ASN A 145 -29.47 10.97 6.69
CA ASN A 145 -28.58 11.64 5.76
C ASN A 145 -27.46 12.41 6.48
N ILE A 146 -27.79 13.04 7.61
CA ILE A 146 -26.81 13.77 8.43
C ILE A 146 -25.77 12.79 8.99
N ASP A 147 -26.18 11.58 9.36
CA ASP A 147 -25.28 10.54 9.84
C ASP A 147 -24.32 10.04 8.74
N HIS A 148 -24.83 9.74 7.54
CA HIS A 148 -23.98 9.37 6.40
C HIS A 148 -23.02 10.48 5.98
N TYR A 149 -23.47 11.74 6.02
CA TYR A 149 -22.62 12.90 5.76
C TYR A 149 -21.50 13.03 6.80
N ASN A 150 -21.83 12.94 8.09
CA ASN A 150 -20.86 13.01 9.18
C ASN A 150 -19.86 11.85 9.12
N ALA A 151 -20.33 10.64 8.78
CA ALA A 151 -19.46 9.49 8.56
C ALA A 151 -18.47 9.73 7.41
N CYS A 152 -18.96 10.23 6.27
CA CYS A 152 -18.09 10.59 5.13
C CYS A 152 -17.06 11.67 5.52
N ARG A 153 -17.49 12.70 6.25
CA ARG A 153 -16.60 13.78 6.71
C ARG A 153 -15.50 13.27 7.65
N ASN A 154 -15.85 12.46 8.65
CA ASN A 154 -14.89 11.86 9.57
C ASN A 154 -13.89 10.97 8.83
N CYS A 155 -14.34 10.24 7.81
CA CYS A 155 -13.47 9.42 6.97
C CYS A 155 -12.54 10.28 6.12
N ILE A 156 -13.00 11.41 5.56
CA ILE A 156 -12.13 12.34 4.82
C ILE A 156 -11.02 12.88 5.72
N GLU A 157 -11.34 13.30 6.95
CA GLU A 157 -10.34 13.78 7.92
C GLU A 157 -9.31 12.69 8.26
N ARG A 158 -9.77 11.44 8.44
CA ARG A 158 -8.88 10.28 8.62
C ARG A 158 -8.02 9.99 7.40
N LEU A 159 -8.57 10.07 6.20
CA LEU A 159 -7.84 9.87 4.95
C LEU A 159 -6.72 10.92 4.79
N GLN A 160 -6.96 12.16 5.20
CA GLN A 160 -5.93 13.20 5.19
C GLN A 160 -4.78 12.87 6.15
N LEU A 161 -5.08 12.35 7.34
CA LEU A 161 -4.06 11.86 8.27
C LEU A 161 -3.27 10.69 7.68
N VAL A 162 -3.96 9.73 7.05
CA VAL A 162 -3.34 8.59 6.36
C VAL A 162 -2.40 9.08 5.26
N LYS A 163 -2.83 10.03 4.43
CA LYS A 163 -2.03 10.62 3.35
C LYS A 163 -0.79 11.34 3.87
N ASN A 164 -0.94 12.20 4.88
CA ASN A 164 0.19 12.89 5.48
C ASN A 164 1.21 11.89 6.05
N THR A 165 0.72 10.83 6.66
CA THR A 165 1.58 9.77 7.20
C THR A 165 2.28 8.98 6.08
N LEU A 166 1.55 8.64 5.01
CA LEU A 166 2.13 7.96 3.84
C LEU A 166 3.20 8.81 3.17
N SER A 167 3.00 10.12 3.00
CA SER A 167 4.01 11.03 2.46
C SER A 167 5.26 11.05 3.32
N GLY A 168 5.11 11.23 4.64
CA GLY A 168 6.24 11.21 5.57
C GLY A 168 7.00 9.88 5.57
N LEU A 169 6.29 8.74 5.46
CA LEU A 169 6.92 7.42 5.34
C LEU A 169 7.62 7.22 4.00
N ILE A 170 7.09 7.76 2.90
CA ILE A 170 7.73 7.68 1.58
C ILE A 170 9.02 8.51 1.58
N GLU A 171 8.98 9.73 2.13
CA GLU A 171 10.14 10.62 2.25
C GLU A 171 11.24 10.03 3.15
N ALA A 172 10.87 9.45 4.29
CA ALA A 172 11.82 8.80 5.21
C ALA A 172 12.51 7.54 4.63
N ASN A 173 11.96 6.97 3.54
CA ASN A 173 12.48 5.76 2.89
C ASN A 173 13.19 6.04 1.55
N GLN A 174 13.33 7.32 1.15
CA GLN A 174 14.18 7.78 0.04
C GLN A 174 15.63 7.90 0.49
#